data_AF-A0A3G2IG47-F1
#
_entry.id   AF-A0A3G2IG47-F1
#
_cell.length_a   1.000
_cell.length_b   1.000
_cell.length_c   1.000
_cell.angle_alpha   90.00
_cell.angle_beta   90.00
_cell.angle_gamma   90.00
#
_symmetry.space_group_name_H-M   'P 1'
#
loop_
_entity.id
_entity.type
_entity.pdbx_description
1 polymer ?
#
loop_
_entity_poly.entity_id
_entity_poly.type
_entity_poly.pdbx_seq_one_letter_code
_entity_poly.pdbx_strand_id
1 'polypeptide(L)'
;MKWVISVFLFLIFSYANSSVVIYKSTTTLLGLEKSGQRDLISSTLLGGSIESGSSSPADCVVKFKLKKIPEGFSASLLPFYSDTMGYSEKEQDSVLFEINRSDRSHIMLISEGLDVCPIGSNFSGDYEVIYKNVFGYNDYFDELIKVNYFNALRFFKVHNVSSAVNSLEPYMVESLVNNYYNVDIYNDYGFFLQQNNMPDEAVKYLTVVINRSPGRIPAYLNLADSYWDAGNRAEAKVKYKKYVELMQGLGQSKKIPQRAIDRTL
;
A
#
# COMPACT_ATOMS: atom_id res chain seq x y z
N MET A 1 30.28 14.98 -37.26
CA MET A 1 29.94 14.13 -36.09
C MET A 1 29.84 15.02 -34.86
N LYS A 2 28.63 15.32 -34.40
CA LYS A 2 28.39 15.91 -33.07
C LYS A 2 27.58 14.88 -32.29
N TRP A 3 28.23 14.25 -31.32
CA TRP A 3 27.57 13.36 -30.38
C TRP A 3 26.77 14.23 -29.41
N VAL A 4 25.45 14.21 -29.54
CA VAL A 4 24.55 14.75 -28.51
C VAL A 4 24.42 13.65 -27.46
N ILE A 5 25.18 13.76 -26.38
CA ILE A 5 24.97 12.97 -25.17
C ILE A 5 23.69 13.53 -24.55
N SER A 6 22.57 12.86 -24.81
CA SER A 6 21.31 13.13 -24.12
C SER A 6 21.46 12.63 -22.69
N VAL A 7 21.86 13.52 -21.79
CA VAL A 7 21.80 13.29 -20.34
C VAL A 7 20.32 13.24 -19.97
N PHE A 8 19.75 12.03 -19.96
CA PHE A 8 18.46 11.76 -19.33
C PHE A 8 18.64 12.01 -17.83
N LEU A 9 18.21 13.19 -17.38
CA LEU A 9 18.07 13.51 -15.97
C LEU A 9 16.90 12.65 -15.44
N PHE A 10 17.19 11.42 -15.03
CA PHE A 10 16.24 10.63 -14.25
C PHE A 10 15.99 11.43 -12.97
N LEU A 11 14.82 12.05 -12.86
CA LEU A 11 14.28 12.49 -11.58
C LEU A 11 14.01 11.21 -10.79
N ILE A 12 15.03 10.73 -10.09
CA ILE A 12 14.88 9.68 -9.09
C ILE A 12 14.01 10.32 -8.01
N PHE A 13 12.70 10.07 -8.03
CA PHE A 13 11.86 10.32 -6.87
C PHE A 13 12.43 9.45 -5.75
N SER A 14 13.23 10.06 -4.88
CA SER A 14 13.87 9.33 -3.80
C SER A 14 12.80 8.94 -2.78
N TYR A 15 12.32 7.69 -2.86
CA TYR A 15 11.46 7.03 -1.88
C TYR A 15 12.11 6.86 -0.49
N ALA A 16 13.25 7.51 -0.25
CA ALA A 16 14.14 7.31 0.90
C ALA A 16 13.51 7.70 2.26
N ASN A 17 12.27 8.18 2.28
CA ASN A 17 11.60 8.68 3.47
C ASN A 17 10.29 7.98 3.81
N SER A 18 9.87 6.96 3.04
CA SER A 18 8.64 6.21 3.34
C SER A 18 8.91 5.16 4.41
N SER A 19 8.01 5.05 5.38
CA SER A 19 8.18 4.12 6.50
C SER A 19 6.85 3.73 7.13
N VAL A 20 6.82 2.54 7.73
CA VAL A 20 5.72 2.10 8.60
C VAL A 20 6.31 1.76 9.98
N VAL A 21 5.77 2.39 11.01
CA VAL A 21 6.07 2.06 12.41
C VAL A 21 4.81 1.45 13.02
N ILE A 22 4.95 0.28 13.62
CA ILE A 22 3.83 -0.44 14.21
C ILE A 22 3.82 -0.19 15.71
N TYR A 23 2.66 0.13 16.24
CA TYR A 23 2.39 0.17 17.67
C TYR A 23 1.20 -0.72 18.01
N LYS A 24 1.12 -1.17 19.25
CA LYS A 24 0.07 -2.08 19.71
C LYS A 24 -0.40 -1.70 21.10
N SER A 25 -1.72 -1.80 21.30
CA SER A 25 -2.36 -1.87 22.62
C SER A 25 -2.93 -3.28 22.86
N THR A 26 -3.63 -3.48 23.97
CA THR A 26 -4.26 -4.78 24.27
C THR A 26 -5.21 -5.27 23.18
N THR A 27 -5.94 -4.36 22.53
CA THR A 27 -7.03 -4.68 21.59
C THR A 27 -6.86 -4.06 20.20
N THR A 28 -5.80 -3.26 19.98
CA THR A 28 -5.64 -2.50 18.74
C THR A 28 -4.22 -2.58 18.21
N LEU A 29 -4.13 -2.73 16.90
CA LEU A 29 -2.90 -2.55 16.13
C LEU A 29 -2.94 -1.20 15.41
N LEU A 30 -1.86 -0.42 15.51
CA LEU A 30 -1.70 0.89 14.90
C LEU A 30 -0.50 0.87 13.96
N GLY A 31 -0.72 1.12 12.67
CA GLY A 31 0.32 1.40 11.69
C GLY A 31 0.47 2.90 11.46
N LEU A 32 1.56 3.50 11.94
CA LEU A 32 1.91 4.89 11.67
C LEU A 32 2.72 4.94 10.37
N GLU A 33 2.17 5.59 9.36
CA GLU A 33 2.68 5.54 8.00
C GLU A 33 3.20 6.93 7.60
N LYS A 34 4.38 6.96 6.98
CA LYS A 34 4.92 8.15 6.35
C LYS A 34 5.09 7.86 4.87
N SER A 35 4.49 8.68 4.01
CA SER A 35 4.69 8.63 2.56
C SER A 35 5.79 9.60 2.14
N GLY A 36 6.79 9.09 1.45
CA GLY A 36 7.93 9.86 0.94
C GLY A 36 7.60 10.72 -0.28
N GLN A 37 6.47 10.48 -0.96
CA GLN A 37 6.10 11.24 -2.16
C GLN A 37 5.35 12.54 -1.87
N ARG A 38 4.57 12.58 -0.79
CA ARG A 38 3.61 13.67 -0.52
C ARG A 38 3.82 14.36 0.82
N ASP A 39 4.86 13.97 1.57
CA ASP A 39 5.05 14.34 2.98
C ASP A 39 3.78 14.12 3.82
N LEU A 40 2.99 13.09 3.44
CA LEU A 40 1.77 12.72 4.12
C LEU A 40 2.11 11.76 5.26
N ILE A 41 1.57 12.06 6.45
CA ILE A 41 1.58 11.14 7.58
C ILE A 41 0.15 10.66 7.76
N SER A 42 -0.03 9.35 7.82
CA SER A 42 -1.31 8.71 8.08
C SER A 42 -1.18 7.63 9.15
N SER A 43 -2.31 7.17 9.64
CA SER A 43 -2.36 6.05 10.58
C SER A 43 -3.51 5.13 10.24
N THR A 44 -3.27 3.82 10.22
CA THR A 44 -4.31 2.80 10.19
C THR A 44 -4.42 2.14 11.56
N LEU A 45 -5.62 2.10 12.13
CA LEU A 45 -5.92 1.38 13.36
C LEU A 45 -6.83 0.21 13.02
N LEU A 46 -6.52 -0.97 13.55
CA LEU A 46 -7.23 -2.22 13.36
C LEU A 46 -7.53 -2.82 14.74
N GLY A 47 -8.80 -3.09 15.02
CA GLY A 47 -9.24 -3.70 16.27
C GLY A 47 -10.23 -2.81 17.02
N GLY A 48 -9.96 -2.59 18.31
CA GLY A 48 -10.74 -1.70 19.17
C GLY A 48 -11.98 -2.34 19.78
N SER A 49 -12.27 -3.61 19.50
CA SER A 49 -13.33 -4.34 20.19
C SER A 49 -12.94 -4.58 21.66
N ILE A 50 -13.83 -4.22 22.59
CA ILE A 50 -13.70 -4.57 24.00
C ILE A 50 -14.61 -5.78 24.25
N GLU A 51 -14.05 -6.89 24.73
CA GLU A 51 -14.86 -8.02 25.18
C GLU A 51 -15.72 -7.61 26.38
N SER A 52 -17.02 -7.43 26.17
CA SER A 52 -17.99 -7.26 27.26
C SER A 52 -19.28 -8.04 26.98
N GLY A 53 -19.34 -9.28 27.46
CA GLY A 53 -20.58 -10.08 27.46
C GLY A 53 -20.94 -10.72 26.12
N SER A 54 -22.12 -11.37 26.06
CA SER A 54 -22.50 -12.45 25.11
C SER A 54 -22.52 -12.13 23.60
N SER A 55 -22.04 -10.96 23.18
CA SER A 55 -21.70 -10.63 21.79
C SER A 55 -20.54 -9.64 21.79
N SER A 56 -19.30 -10.11 21.57
CA SER A 56 -18.16 -9.21 21.36
C SER A 56 -18.41 -8.34 20.12
N PRO A 57 -18.18 -7.01 20.17
CA PRO A 57 -18.26 -6.15 18.98
C PRO A 57 -17.30 -6.64 17.90
N ALA A 58 -17.68 -6.50 16.62
CA ALA A 58 -16.75 -6.77 15.51
C ALA A 58 -15.63 -5.71 15.49
N ASP A 59 -14.41 -6.13 15.18
CA ASP A 59 -13.28 -5.22 15.01
C ASP A 59 -13.56 -4.15 13.94
N CYS A 60 -13.08 -2.94 14.21
CA CYS A 60 -13.18 -1.80 13.30
C CYS A 60 -11.81 -1.46 12.71
N VAL A 61 -11.80 -0.92 11.49
CA VAL A 61 -10.61 -0.37 10.86
C VAL A 61 -10.82 1.08 10.51
N VAL A 62 -9.97 1.94 11.04
CA VAL A 62 -10.00 3.38 10.75
C VAL A 62 -8.68 3.86 10.19
N LYS A 63 -8.74 4.80 9.24
CA LYS A 63 -7.56 5.43 8.67
C LYS A 63 -7.64 6.92 8.90
N PHE A 64 -6.55 7.50 9.36
CA PHE A 64 -6.44 8.93 9.64
C PHE A 64 -5.37 9.56 8.78
N LYS A 65 -5.61 10.81 8.37
CA LYS A 65 -4.58 11.76 7.99
C LYS A 65 -4.13 12.49 9.24
N LEU A 66 -2.82 12.56 9.46
CA LEU A 66 -2.22 13.20 10.62
C LEU A 66 -1.59 14.54 10.23
N LYS A 67 -1.91 15.58 11.00
CA LYS A 67 -1.31 16.91 10.90
C LYS A 67 -0.58 17.23 12.18
N LYS A 68 0.70 17.57 12.08
CA LYS A 68 1.55 17.86 13.24
C LYS A 68 1.08 19.12 13.97
N ILE A 69 0.99 19.04 15.29
CA ILE A 69 0.69 20.15 16.22
C ILE A 69 1.77 20.20 17.32
N PRO A 70 1.85 21.26 18.16
CA PRO A 70 2.89 21.38 19.19
C PRO A 70 3.00 20.18 20.14
N GLU A 71 1.89 19.53 20.48
CA GLU A 71 1.82 18.44 21.46
C GLU A 71 1.70 17.04 20.84
N GLY A 72 1.64 16.92 19.51
CA GLY A 72 1.43 15.63 18.85
C GLY A 72 0.91 15.79 17.42
N PHE A 73 -0.20 15.11 17.12
CA PHE A 73 -0.90 15.22 15.85
C PHE A 73 -2.40 15.43 16.07
N SER A 74 -2.99 16.34 15.30
CA SER A 74 -4.43 16.31 15.05
C SER A 74 -4.72 15.34 13.91
N ALA A 75 -5.78 14.57 14.01
CA ALA A 75 -6.18 13.60 13.00
C ALA A 75 -7.54 13.89 12.40
N SER A 76 -7.68 13.56 11.12
CA SER A 76 -8.95 13.58 10.40
C SER A 76 -9.12 12.26 9.65
N LEU A 77 -10.32 11.69 9.65
CA LEU A 77 -10.60 10.45 8.94
C LEU A 77 -10.25 10.56 7.45
N LEU A 78 -9.62 9.51 6.92
CA LEU A 78 -9.44 9.26 5.51
C LEU A 78 -10.44 8.18 5.06
N PRO A 79 -10.96 8.22 3.83
CA PRO A 79 -11.81 7.15 3.31
C PRO A 79 -11.13 5.80 3.45
N PHE A 80 -11.90 4.82 3.91
CA PHE A 80 -11.40 3.48 4.13
C PHE A 80 -12.46 2.44 3.76
N TYR A 81 -12.01 1.37 3.13
CA TYR A 81 -12.84 0.26 2.71
C TYR A 81 -12.11 -1.05 2.95
N SER A 82 -12.75 -1.97 3.67
CA SER A 82 -12.34 -3.36 3.83
C SER A 82 -13.39 -4.30 3.20
N ASP A 83 -13.23 -5.60 3.43
CA ASP A 83 -14.24 -6.60 3.06
C ASP A 83 -15.49 -6.53 3.94
N THR A 84 -15.37 -6.06 5.18
CA THR A 84 -16.43 -6.08 6.19
C THR A 84 -17.05 -4.71 6.46
N MET A 85 -16.35 -3.63 6.17
CA MET A 85 -16.82 -2.26 6.43
C MET A 85 -16.27 -1.27 5.40
N GLY A 86 -16.86 -0.07 5.37
CA GLY A 86 -16.25 1.04 4.67
C GLY A 86 -17.03 2.34 4.86
N TYR A 87 -16.32 3.46 4.72
CA TYR A 87 -16.88 4.80 4.85
C TYR A 87 -16.16 5.76 3.89
N SER A 88 -16.94 6.70 3.35
CA SER A 88 -16.44 7.82 2.55
C SER A 88 -16.09 9.01 3.44
N GLU A 89 -15.52 10.06 2.85
CA GLU A 89 -15.20 11.31 3.57
C GLU A 89 -16.41 11.79 4.39
N LYS A 90 -16.24 11.86 5.71
CA LYS A 90 -17.11 12.61 6.61
C LYS A 90 -16.26 13.74 7.18
N GLU A 91 -16.66 14.98 6.93
CA GLU A 91 -16.21 16.11 7.72
C GLU A 91 -16.79 15.92 9.13
N GLN A 92 -16.01 15.48 10.13
CA GLN A 92 -16.04 16.08 11.49
C GLN A 92 -15.28 15.37 12.62
N ASP A 93 -14.77 14.15 12.48
CA ASP A 93 -14.17 13.50 13.65
C ASP A 93 -12.70 13.92 13.81
N SER A 94 -12.47 14.98 14.60
CA SER A 94 -11.13 15.39 15.02
C SER A 94 -10.67 14.51 16.19
N VAL A 95 -9.82 13.52 15.89
CA VAL A 95 -9.15 12.71 16.92
C VAL A 95 -7.81 13.36 17.27
N LEU A 96 -7.42 13.32 18.55
CA LEU A 96 -6.12 13.80 19.01
C LEU A 96 -5.17 12.62 19.25
N PHE A 97 -4.01 12.67 18.60
CA PHE A 97 -2.91 11.72 18.80
C PHE A 97 -1.83 12.43 19.62
N GLU A 98 -1.75 12.11 20.91
CA GLU A 98 -0.70 12.61 21.79
C GLU A 98 0.51 11.68 21.72
N ILE A 99 1.53 12.08 20.96
CA ILE A 99 2.77 11.33 20.90
C ILE A 99 3.70 11.88 21.97
N ASN A 100 3.91 11.10 23.04
CA ASN A 100 4.88 11.45 24.06
C ASN A 100 6.28 11.52 23.42
N ARG A 101 6.81 12.75 23.31
CA ARG A 101 7.97 13.04 22.45
C ARG A 101 9.30 12.53 23.00
N SER A 102 9.36 12.17 24.28
CA SER A 102 10.63 11.81 24.95
C SER A 102 11.14 10.42 24.57
N ASP A 103 10.26 9.49 24.19
CA ASP A 103 10.67 8.15 23.75
C ASP A 103 9.64 7.66 22.71
N ARG A 104 10.05 7.56 21.44
CA ARG A 104 9.20 7.14 20.30
C ARG A 104 8.69 5.69 20.43
N SER A 105 8.88 5.08 21.58
CA SER A 105 8.42 3.75 21.94
C SER A 105 6.97 3.72 22.42
N HIS A 106 6.39 4.85 22.82
CA HIS A 106 5.02 4.94 23.34
C HIS A 106 4.20 6.04 22.65
N ILE A 107 2.93 5.74 22.36
CA ILE A 107 1.94 6.71 21.89
C ILE A 107 0.72 6.63 22.80
N MET A 108 0.17 7.79 23.18
CA MET A 108 -1.13 7.87 23.82
C MET A 108 -2.15 8.33 22.78
N LEU A 109 -3.18 7.52 22.55
CA LEU A 109 -4.30 7.91 21.69
C LEU A 109 -5.47 8.40 22.52
N ILE A 110 -6.01 9.56 22.15
CA ILE A 110 -7.25 10.09 22.72
C ILE A 110 -8.27 10.23 21.58
N SER A 111 -9.14 9.22 21.47
CA SER A 111 -10.27 9.20 20.55
C SER A 111 -11.58 9.12 21.32
N GLU A 112 -12.46 10.08 21.11
CA GLU A 112 -13.86 9.94 21.51
C GLU A 112 -14.64 9.25 20.40
N GLY A 113 -15.70 8.52 20.76
CA GLY A 113 -16.42 7.56 19.93
C GLY A 113 -16.46 7.89 18.43
N LEU A 114 -15.99 6.95 17.61
CA LEU A 114 -15.97 7.08 16.16
C LEU A 114 -17.28 6.53 15.59
N ASP A 115 -18.11 7.41 15.03
CA ASP A 115 -19.41 7.06 14.43
C ASP A 115 -19.30 6.08 13.25
N VAL A 116 -18.10 5.91 12.69
CA VAL A 116 -17.81 4.95 11.62
C VAL A 116 -17.60 3.52 12.14
N CYS A 117 -17.49 3.32 13.45
CA CYS A 117 -17.26 2.03 14.09
C CYS A 117 -18.49 1.54 14.86
N PRO A 118 -18.63 0.21 15.07
CA PRO A 118 -19.67 -0.35 15.92
C PRO A 118 -19.60 0.20 17.35
N ILE A 119 -20.76 0.26 18.01
CA ILE A 119 -20.85 0.59 19.44
C ILE A 119 -19.95 -0.37 20.25
N GLY A 120 -19.20 0.19 21.19
CA GLY A 120 -18.23 -0.54 21.99
C GLY A 120 -16.81 -0.56 21.42
N SER A 121 -16.59 0.01 20.22
CA SER A 121 -15.24 0.24 19.70
C SER A 121 -14.54 1.35 20.48
N ASN A 122 -13.34 1.07 21.00
CA ASN A 122 -12.51 2.05 21.68
C ASN A 122 -11.06 1.87 21.27
N PHE A 123 -10.47 2.95 20.75
CA PHE A 123 -9.06 3.00 20.38
C PHE A 123 -8.20 3.78 21.38
N SER A 124 -8.81 4.47 22.35
CA SER A 124 -8.09 5.29 23.32
C SER A 124 -7.23 4.44 24.24
N GLY A 125 -6.06 4.97 24.58
CA GLY A 125 -5.13 4.35 25.53
C GLY A 125 -3.68 4.39 25.05
N ASP A 126 -2.85 3.65 25.78
CA ASP A 126 -1.42 3.54 25.53
C ASP A 126 -1.11 2.48 24.48
N TYR A 127 -0.14 2.79 23.62
CA TYR A 127 0.37 1.93 22.58
C TYR A 127 1.88 1.81 22.70
N GLU A 128 2.39 0.58 22.62
CA GLU A 128 3.81 0.27 22.63
C GLU A 128 4.31 -0.05 21.21
N VAL A 129 5.49 0.42 20.86
CA VAL A 129 6.10 0.14 19.56
C VAL A 129 6.47 -1.34 19.43
N ILE A 130 6.22 -1.92 18.27
CA ILE A 130 6.70 -3.25 17.90
C ILE A 130 7.91 -3.12 16.98
N TYR A 131 9.09 -3.49 17.49
CA TYR A 131 10.33 -3.44 16.72
C TYR A 131 10.42 -4.61 15.73
N LYS A 132 11.06 -4.36 14.58
CA LYS A 132 11.21 -5.33 13.46
C LYS A 132 11.91 -6.63 13.85
N ASN A 133 12.74 -6.62 14.88
CA ASN A 133 13.47 -7.78 15.37
C ASN A 133 12.67 -8.65 16.36
N VAL A 134 11.46 -8.22 16.75
CA VAL A 134 10.60 -8.95 17.69
C VAL A 134 9.89 -10.08 16.97
N PHE A 135 9.82 -11.25 17.61
CA PHE A 135 9.04 -12.39 17.13
C PHE A 135 7.56 -12.00 16.95
N GLY A 136 6.98 -12.30 15.80
CA GLY A 136 5.60 -11.92 15.45
C GLY A 136 5.44 -10.55 14.79
N TYR A 137 6.51 -9.76 14.60
CA TYR A 137 6.44 -8.49 13.83
C TYR A 137 5.77 -8.68 12.46
N ASN A 138 6.13 -9.76 11.76
CA ASN A 138 5.64 -10.06 10.42
C ASN A 138 4.13 -10.28 10.40
N ASP A 139 3.56 -10.88 11.44
CA ASP A 139 2.12 -11.13 11.52
C ASP A 139 1.36 -9.80 11.64
N TYR A 140 1.86 -8.89 12.48
CA TYR A 140 1.30 -7.54 12.60
C TYR A 140 1.45 -6.72 11.30
N PHE A 141 2.61 -6.79 10.66
CA PHE A 141 2.82 -6.12 9.38
C PHE A 141 1.88 -6.67 8.30
N ASP A 142 1.70 -8.00 8.27
CA ASP A 142 0.81 -8.70 7.35
C ASP A 142 -0.65 -8.31 7.54
N GLU A 143 -1.12 -8.15 8.78
CA GLU A 143 -2.47 -7.64 9.06
C GLU A 143 -2.66 -6.22 8.49
N LEU A 144 -1.73 -5.31 8.78
CA LEU A 144 -1.81 -3.93 8.34
C LEU A 144 -1.70 -3.74 6.83
N ILE A 145 -0.79 -4.46 6.16
CA ILE A 145 -0.66 -4.39 4.70
C ILE A 145 -1.88 -4.99 4.02
N LYS A 146 -2.48 -6.08 4.55
CA LYS A 146 -3.69 -6.69 3.98
C LYS A 146 -4.86 -5.71 3.99
N VAL A 147 -5.16 -5.09 5.15
CA VAL A 147 -6.30 -4.15 5.22
C VAL A 147 -6.09 -2.92 4.33
N ASN A 148 -4.86 -2.42 4.22
CA ASN A 148 -4.53 -1.31 3.32
C ASN A 148 -4.52 -1.72 1.83
N TYR A 149 -4.17 -2.96 1.52
CA TYR A 149 -4.27 -3.52 0.18
C TYR A 149 -5.72 -3.64 -0.28
N PHE A 150 -6.62 -4.13 0.58
CA PHE A 150 -8.06 -4.12 0.31
C PHE A 150 -8.59 -2.71 0.04
N ASN A 151 -8.16 -1.73 0.84
CA ASN A 151 -8.52 -0.33 0.62
C ASN A 151 -8.01 0.19 -0.74
N ALA A 152 -6.77 -0.16 -1.12
CA ALA A 152 -6.20 0.20 -2.41
C ALA A 152 -6.98 -0.41 -3.59
N LEU A 153 -7.36 -1.69 -3.50
CA LEU A 153 -8.20 -2.36 -4.50
C LEU A 153 -9.54 -1.63 -4.69
N ARG A 154 -10.14 -1.16 -3.59
CA ARG A 154 -11.39 -0.40 -3.61
C ARG A 154 -11.22 0.95 -4.30
N PHE A 155 -10.19 1.72 -3.95
CA PHE A 155 -9.87 2.97 -4.65
C PHE A 155 -9.63 2.75 -6.14
N PHE A 156 -8.88 1.71 -6.50
CA PHE A 156 -8.63 1.39 -7.91
C PHE A 156 -9.93 1.04 -8.65
N LYS A 157 -10.82 0.26 -8.03
CA LYS A 157 -12.12 -0.13 -8.61
C LYS A 157 -13.02 1.07 -8.91
N VAL A 158 -12.96 2.14 -8.10
CA VAL A 158 -13.69 3.39 -8.33
C VAL A 158 -12.88 4.40 -9.17
N HIS A 159 -11.87 3.92 -9.90
CA HIS A 159 -10.99 4.71 -10.77
C HIS A 159 -10.16 5.80 -10.06
N ASN A 160 -10.03 5.73 -8.73
CA ASN A 160 -9.14 6.59 -7.96
C ASN A 160 -7.74 5.94 -7.84
N VAL A 161 -7.03 5.86 -8.97
CA VAL A 161 -5.73 5.18 -9.07
C VAL A 161 -4.68 5.82 -8.16
N SER A 162 -4.68 7.16 -8.07
CA SER A 162 -3.78 7.89 -7.18
C SER A 162 -3.96 7.45 -5.73
N SER A 163 -5.19 7.43 -5.20
CA SER A 163 -5.42 6.96 -3.81
C SER A 163 -5.02 5.49 -3.61
N ALA A 164 -5.24 4.63 -4.61
CA ALA A 164 -4.81 3.23 -4.55
C ALA A 164 -3.28 3.09 -4.40
N VAL A 165 -2.52 3.87 -5.16
CA VAL A 165 -1.05 3.90 -5.05
C VAL A 165 -0.62 4.46 -3.69
N ASN A 166 -1.17 5.62 -3.28
CA ASN A 166 -0.69 6.30 -2.08
C ASN A 166 -1.04 5.54 -0.79
N SER A 167 -2.20 4.89 -0.72
CA SER A 167 -2.62 4.18 0.50
C SER A 167 -1.74 2.96 0.78
N LEU A 168 -1.07 2.41 -0.24
CA LEU A 168 -0.26 1.20 -0.14
C LEU A 168 1.25 1.47 -0.19
N GLU A 169 1.67 2.63 -0.70
CA GLU A 169 3.08 2.99 -0.92
C GLU A 169 4.01 2.81 0.30
N PRO A 170 3.67 3.29 1.53
CA PRO A 170 4.53 3.09 2.69
C PRO A 170 4.81 1.61 2.98
N TYR A 171 3.79 0.77 2.85
CA TYR A 171 3.90 -0.67 3.04
C TYR A 171 4.71 -1.34 1.94
N MET A 172 4.60 -0.88 0.70
CA MET A 172 5.35 -1.47 -0.42
C MET A 172 6.82 -1.10 -0.39
N VAL A 173 7.17 0.10 0.07
CA VAL A 173 8.57 0.49 0.30
C VAL A 173 9.17 -0.34 1.43
N GLU A 174 8.47 -0.46 2.57
CA GLU A 174 8.92 -1.29 3.69
C GLU A 174 9.01 -2.77 3.28
N SER A 175 8.03 -3.28 2.54
CA SER A 175 8.04 -4.67 2.07
C SER A 175 9.26 -4.96 1.21
N LEU A 176 9.60 -4.04 0.29
CA LEU A 176 10.75 -4.21 -0.59
C LEU A 176 12.08 -4.19 0.18
N VAL A 177 12.24 -3.25 1.11
CA VAL A 177 13.48 -3.09 1.90
C VAL A 177 13.72 -4.28 2.83
N ASN A 178 12.66 -4.80 3.45
CA ASN A 178 12.75 -5.90 4.40
C ASN A 178 12.43 -7.28 3.77
N ASN A 179 12.34 -7.35 2.44
CA ASN A 179 12.10 -8.58 1.67
C ASN A 179 10.77 -9.32 1.98
N TYR A 180 9.76 -8.61 2.51
CA TYR A 180 8.39 -9.11 2.61
C TYR A 180 7.77 -9.14 1.22
N TYR A 181 7.20 -10.29 0.84
CA TYR A 181 6.69 -10.49 -0.51
C TYR A 181 5.39 -11.27 -0.52
N ASN A 182 4.41 -10.65 -1.14
CA ASN A 182 3.17 -11.28 -1.54
C ASN A 182 3.00 -11.05 -3.05
N VAL A 183 2.84 -12.13 -3.81
CA VAL A 183 2.80 -12.09 -5.28
C VAL A 183 1.65 -11.23 -5.82
N ASP A 184 0.49 -11.27 -5.17
CA ASP A 184 -0.70 -10.55 -5.65
C ASP A 184 -0.57 -9.06 -5.32
N ILE A 185 -0.17 -8.71 -4.09
CA ILE A 185 0.03 -7.32 -3.68
C ILE A 185 1.10 -6.64 -4.55
N TYR A 186 2.24 -7.31 -4.80
CA TYR A 186 3.29 -6.74 -5.66
C TYR A 186 2.85 -6.58 -7.12
N ASN A 187 2.16 -7.59 -7.67
CA ASN A 187 1.65 -7.54 -9.04
C ASN A 187 0.64 -6.40 -9.22
N ASP A 188 -0.29 -6.27 -8.29
CA ASP A 188 -1.37 -5.30 -8.37
C ASP A 188 -0.87 -3.89 -8.05
N TYR A 189 0.06 -3.73 -7.09
CA TYR A 189 0.72 -2.44 -6.87
C TYR A 189 1.51 -1.98 -8.10
N GLY A 190 2.25 -2.88 -8.74
CA GLY A 190 2.93 -2.59 -10.00
C GLY A 190 1.97 -2.16 -11.11
N PHE A 191 0.80 -2.81 -11.19
CA PHE A 191 -0.25 -2.42 -12.11
C PHE A 191 -0.85 -1.04 -11.76
N PHE A 192 -1.12 -0.76 -10.48
CA PHE A 192 -1.62 0.55 -10.04
C PHE A 192 -0.63 1.67 -10.38
N LEU A 193 0.67 1.45 -10.17
CA LEU A 193 1.73 2.40 -10.54
C LEU A 193 1.73 2.70 -12.04
N GLN A 194 1.65 1.67 -12.89
CA GLN A 194 1.60 1.85 -14.34
C GLN A 194 0.35 2.64 -14.76
N GLN A 195 -0.81 2.31 -14.20
CA GLN A 195 -2.07 3.04 -14.44
C GLN A 195 -2.04 4.48 -13.88
N ASN A 196 -1.16 4.77 -12.92
CA ASN A 196 -0.95 6.10 -12.36
C ASN A 196 0.15 6.90 -13.12
N ASN A 197 0.53 6.48 -14.33
CA ASN A 197 1.62 7.07 -15.12
C ASN A 197 2.99 7.05 -14.41
N MET A 198 3.27 5.99 -13.63
CA MET A 198 4.56 5.77 -12.98
C MET A 198 5.24 4.48 -13.47
N PRO A 199 5.55 4.38 -14.78
CA PRO A 199 5.98 3.13 -15.39
C PRO A 199 7.35 2.64 -14.89
N ASP A 200 8.29 3.53 -14.59
CA ASP A 200 9.62 3.14 -14.08
C ASP A 200 9.53 2.44 -12.72
N GLU A 201 8.63 2.90 -11.86
CA GLU A 201 8.43 2.31 -10.54
C GLU A 201 7.57 1.04 -10.63
N ALA A 202 6.62 0.98 -11.55
CA ALA A 202 5.93 -0.26 -11.87
C ALA A 202 6.92 -1.37 -12.28
N VAL A 203 7.90 -1.05 -13.13
CA VAL A 203 8.96 -1.98 -13.56
C VAL A 203 9.72 -2.56 -12.37
N LYS A 204 10.05 -1.74 -11.36
CA LYS A 204 10.77 -2.18 -10.16
C LYS A 204 10.02 -3.28 -9.40
N TYR A 205 8.75 -3.07 -9.07
CA TYR A 205 7.94 -4.05 -8.34
C TYR A 205 7.60 -5.28 -9.17
N LEU A 206 7.25 -5.10 -10.45
CA LEU A 206 6.90 -6.21 -11.35
C LEU A 206 8.11 -7.08 -11.69
N THR A 207 9.32 -6.52 -11.71
CA THR A 207 10.57 -7.30 -11.84
C THR A 207 10.76 -8.23 -10.65
N VAL A 208 10.46 -7.78 -9.43
CA VAL A 208 10.48 -8.67 -8.24
C VAL A 208 9.50 -9.83 -8.42
N VAL A 209 8.30 -9.56 -8.94
CA VAL A 209 7.28 -10.60 -9.17
C VAL A 209 7.77 -11.66 -10.14
N ILE A 210 8.29 -11.30 -11.31
CA ILE A 210 8.74 -12.30 -12.29
C ILE A 210 9.98 -13.08 -11.81
N ASN A 211 10.82 -12.46 -10.98
CA ASN A 211 12.01 -13.13 -10.43
C ASN A 211 11.64 -14.14 -9.34
N ARG A 212 10.67 -13.82 -8.47
CA ARG A 212 10.26 -14.67 -7.35
C ARG A 212 9.11 -15.62 -7.68
N SER A 213 8.32 -15.29 -8.69
CA SER A 213 7.12 -16.04 -9.10
C SER A 213 7.02 -16.06 -10.63
N PRO A 214 7.96 -16.74 -11.33
CA PRO A 214 8.02 -16.74 -12.79
C PRO A 214 6.79 -17.37 -13.47
N GLY A 215 5.92 -18.05 -12.73
CA GLY A 215 4.63 -18.56 -13.21
C GLY A 215 3.48 -17.54 -13.16
N ARG A 216 3.68 -16.33 -12.61
CA ARG A 216 2.65 -15.29 -12.53
C ARG A 216 2.48 -14.61 -13.90
N ILE A 217 1.69 -15.22 -14.77
CA ILE A 217 1.51 -14.78 -16.17
C ILE A 217 1.09 -13.31 -16.30
N PRO A 218 0.10 -12.78 -15.53
CA PRO A 218 -0.28 -11.37 -15.62
C PRO A 218 0.86 -10.39 -15.33
N ALA A 219 1.86 -10.77 -14.52
CA ALA A 219 3.00 -9.92 -14.23
C ALA A 219 3.87 -9.66 -15.46
N TYR A 220 3.98 -10.61 -16.39
CA TYR A 220 4.70 -10.38 -17.65
C TYR A 220 3.99 -9.37 -18.54
N LEU A 221 2.65 -9.40 -18.59
CA LEU A 221 1.88 -8.42 -19.35
C LEU A 221 2.01 -7.03 -18.72
N ASN A 222 1.82 -6.93 -17.40
CA ASN A 222 1.94 -5.68 -16.67
C ASN A 222 3.36 -5.10 -16.79
N LEU A 223 4.40 -5.93 -16.73
CA LEU A 223 5.79 -5.50 -16.88
C LEU A 223 6.08 -5.06 -18.32
N ALA A 224 5.52 -5.75 -19.31
CA ALA A 224 5.63 -5.35 -20.72
C ALA A 224 4.96 -4.01 -21.01
N ASP A 225 3.73 -3.81 -20.50
CA ASP A 225 3.00 -2.55 -20.59
C ASP A 225 3.79 -1.43 -19.87
N SER A 226 4.38 -1.70 -18.70
CA SER A 226 5.20 -0.73 -17.97
C SER A 226 6.47 -0.33 -18.73
N TYR A 227 7.23 -1.30 -19.27
CA TYR A 227 8.38 -1.00 -20.13
C TYR A 227 7.99 -0.24 -21.39
N TRP A 228 6.82 -0.56 -21.96
CA TRP A 228 6.28 0.16 -23.09
C TRP A 228 6.03 1.63 -22.70
N ASP A 229 5.34 1.89 -21.60
CA ASP A 229 5.02 3.26 -21.19
C ASP A 229 6.27 4.06 -20.77
N ALA A 230 7.30 3.39 -20.23
CA ALA A 230 8.63 3.98 -19.98
C ALA A 230 9.46 4.23 -21.26
N GLY A 231 8.97 3.86 -22.44
CA GLY A 231 9.69 4.00 -23.71
C GLY A 231 10.76 2.93 -23.97
N ASN A 232 10.96 1.97 -23.07
CA ASN A 232 11.88 0.85 -23.24
C ASN A 232 11.26 -0.27 -24.10
N ARG A 233 11.11 0.00 -25.39
CA ARG A 233 10.46 -0.89 -26.36
C ARG A 233 11.13 -2.26 -26.47
N ALA A 234 12.46 -2.33 -26.33
CA ALA A 234 13.22 -3.56 -26.44
C ALA A 234 12.86 -4.54 -25.31
N GLU A 235 12.90 -4.06 -24.06
CA GLU A 235 12.49 -4.89 -22.91
C GLU A 235 10.99 -5.22 -22.95
N ALA A 236 10.14 -4.26 -23.35
CA ALA A 236 8.71 -4.50 -23.51
C ALA A 236 8.44 -5.68 -24.45
N LYS A 237 9.08 -5.69 -25.63
CA LYS A 237 8.96 -6.77 -26.61
C LYS A 237 9.36 -8.14 -26.05
N VAL A 238 10.44 -8.20 -25.27
CA VAL A 238 10.87 -9.45 -24.62
C VAL A 238 9.80 -9.96 -23.67
N LYS A 239 9.21 -9.08 -22.84
CA LYS A 239 8.18 -9.48 -21.87
C LYS A 239 6.85 -9.83 -22.55
N TYR A 240 6.44 -9.11 -23.60
CA TYR A 240 5.26 -9.49 -24.39
C TYR A 240 5.40 -10.86 -25.04
N LYS A 241 6.56 -11.15 -25.65
CA LYS A 241 6.84 -12.49 -26.21
C LYS A 241 6.68 -13.57 -25.16
N LYS A 242 7.22 -13.37 -23.96
CA LYS A 242 7.08 -14.35 -22.88
C LYS A 242 5.64 -14.50 -22.41
N TYR A 243 4.89 -13.41 -22.28
CA TYR A 243 3.46 -13.47 -21.96
C TYR A 243 2.66 -14.26 -23.02
N VAL A 244 2.89 -13.98 -24.30
CA VAL A 244 2.23 -14.67 -25.43
C VAL A 244 2.56 -16.16 -25.40
N GLU A 245 3.83 -16.53 -25.25
CA GLU A 245 4.30 -17.91 -25.14
C GLU A 245 3.59 -18.66 -24.00
N LEU A 246 3.53 -18.06 -22.81
CA LEU A 246 2.87 -18.66 -21.64
C LEU A 246 1.37 -18.83 -21.84
N MET A 247 0.69 -17.83 -22.41
CA MET A 247 -0.75 -17.89 -22.68
C MET A 247 -1.10 -18.94 -23.73
N GLN A 248 -0.27 -19.08 -24.78
CA GLN A 248 -0.42 -20.12 -25.79
C GLN A 248 -0.19 -21.51 -25.21
N GLY A 249 0.83 -21.68 -24.35
CA GLY A 249 1.09 -22.93 -23.65
C GLY A 249 -0.08 -23.40 -22.77
N LEU A 250 -0.86 -22.46 -22.22
CA LEU A 250 -2.10 -22.76 -21.48
C LEU A 250 -3.35 -22.96 -22.36
N GLY A 251 -3.22 -22.90 -23.68
CA GLY A 251 -4.37 -22.92 -24.60
C GLY A 251 -5.27 -21.69 -24.51
N GLN A 252 -4.78 -20.59 -23.93
CA GLN A 252 -5.54 -19.35 -23.69
C GLN A 252 -5.27 -18.27 -24.72
N SER A 253 -4.87 -18.64 -25.95
CA SER A 253 -4.53 -17.68 -27.02
C SER A 253 -5.61 -16.64 -27.29
N LYS A 254 -6.90 -17.00 -27.11
CA LYS A 254 -8.05 -16.09 -27.28
C LYS A 254 -8.12 -14.96 -26.24
N LYS A 255 -7.41 -15.08 -25.11
CA LYS A 255 -7.36 -14.07 -24.05
C LYS A 255 -6.17 -13.12 -24.19
N ILE A 256 -5.29 -13.33 -25.17
CA ILE A 256 -4.13 -12.46 -25.41
C ILE A 256 -4.65 -11.13 -25.98
N PRO A 257 -4.38 -9.98 -25.36
CA PRO A 257 -4.76 -8.69 -25.92
C PRO A 257 -4.03 -8.44 -27.25
N GLN A 258 -4.72 -7.88 -28.24
CA GLN A 258 -4.14 -7.61 -29.57
C GLN A 258 -2.84 -6.79 -29.46
N ARG A 259 -2.81 -5.78 -28.57
CA ARG A 259 -1.61 -4.97 -28.30
C ARG A 259 -0.39 -5.81 -27.93
N ALA A 260 -0.57 -6.92 -27.21
CA ALA A 260 0.54 -7.77 -26.81
C ALA A 260 1.13 -8.50 -28.02
N ILE A 261 0.29 -8.92 -28.97
CA ILE A 261 0.70 -9.56 -30.22
C ILE A 261 1.44 -8.55 -31.10
N ASP A 262 0.84 -7.38 -31.33
CA ASP A 262 1.40 -6.34 -32.21
C ASP A 262 2.79 -5.88 -31.74
N ARG A 263 3.00 -5.85 -30.42
CA ARG A 263 4.24 -5.41 -29.78
C ARG A 263 5.28 -6.55 -29.64
N THR A 264 5.00 -7.74 -30.18
CA THR A 264 6.00 -8.82 -30.32
C THR A 264 6.79 -8.75 -31.62
N LEU A 265 6.34 -7.96 -32.60
CA LEU A 265 6.92 -7.81 -33.94
C LEU A 265 8.17 -6.92 -33.92
#